data_AF-A0A0B8QPX1-F1
#
_entry.id   AF-A0A0B8QPX1-F1
#
_cell.length_a   1.000
_cell.length_b   1.000
_cell.length_c   1.000
_cell.angle_alpha   90.00
_cell.angle_beta   90.00
_cell.angle_gamma   90.00
#
_symmetry.space_group_name_H-M   'P 1'
#
loop_
_entity.id
_entity.type
_entity.pdbx_description
1 polymer ?
#
loop_
_entity_poly.entity_id
_entity_poly.type
_entity_poly.pdbx_seq_one_letter_code
_entity_poly.pdbx_strand_id
1 'polypeptide(L)'
;MKKFIVEPEFWELFPETKIGIVLAKNIDNSMESSAEIKKNLDEANENAEQFLEAAVFSENPVVSVWRKAYQKFKQKKGLEVRLKICLNE
;
A
#
# COMPACT_ATOMS: atom_id res chain seq x y z
N MET A 1 6.61 -22.04 -11.46
CA MET A 1 5.33 -21.52 -10.95
C MET A 1 5.61 -20.50 -9.87
N LYS A 2 5.03 -19.29 -9.94
CA LYS A 2 5.10 -18.34 -8.81
C LYS A 2 4.23 -18.90 -7.69
N LYS A 3 4.81 -19.16 -6.53
CA LYS A 3 4.09 -19.60 -5.33
C LYS A 3 3.90 -18.38 -4.44
N PHE A 4 2.67 -18.14 -4.01
CA PHE A 4 2.38 -17.22 -2.93
C PHE A 4 2.31 -18.03 -1.64
N ILE A 5 3.14 -17.69 -0.67
CA ILE A 5 3.25 -18.38 0.61
C ILE A 5 3.13 -17.32 1.69
N VAL A 6 2.26 -17.57 2.67
CA VAL A 6 2.05 -16.72 3.83
C VAL A 6 2.52 -17.50 5.05
N GLU A 7 3.39 -16.89 5.85
CA GLU A 7 3.89 -17.48 7.09
C GLU A 7 2.73 -17.66 8.10
N PRO A 8 2.68 -18.76 8.88
CA PRO A 8 1.65 -18.99 9.89
C PRO A 8 1.44 -17.82 10.86
N GLU A 9 2.53 -17.16 11.25
CA GLU A 9 2.55 -16.01 12.15
C GLU A 9 1.70 -14.84 11.65
N PHE A 10 1.51 -14.69 10.33
CA PHE A 10 0.61 -13.69 9.78
C PHE A 10 -0.85 -13.96 10.15
N TRP A 11 -1.29 -15.22 10.07
CA TRP A 11 -2.67 -15.62 10.38
C TRP A 11 -2.96 -15.53 11.88
N GLU A 12 -1.94 -15.69 12.73
CA GLU A 12 -2.05 -15.40 14.17
C GLU A 12 -2.33 -13.91 14.43
N LEU A 13 -1.69 -13.02 13.66
CA LEU A 13 -1.87 -11.57 13.81
C LEU A 13 -3.19 -11.07 13.20
N PHE A 14 -3.65 -11.69 12.11
CA PHE A 14 -4.83 -11.26 11.36
C PHE A 14 -5.72 -12.44 10.93
N PRO A 15 -6.40 -13.10 11.88
CA PRO A 15 -7.14 -14.35 11.64
C PRO A 15 -8.33 -14.20 10.67
N GLU A 16 -8.90 -13.00 10.57
CA GLU A 16 -10.06 -12.72 9.72
C GLU A 16 -9.69 -12.21 8.32
N THR A 17 -8.40 -12.18 7.97
CA THR A 17 -7.94 -11.64 6.68
C THR A 17 -8.42 -12.46 5.51
N LYS A 18 -8.88 -11.77 4.47
CA LYS A 18 -9.14 -12.35 3.14
C LYS A 18 -8.10 -11.81 2.17
N ILE A 19 -7.37 -12.70 1.47
CA ILE A 19 -6.34 -12.32 0.50
C ILE A 19 -6.85 -12.65 -0.91
N GLY A 20 -6.99 -11.62 -1.74
CA GLY A 20 -7.19 -11.76 -3.19
C GLY A 20 -5.87 -11.54 -3.92
N ILE A 21 -5.54 -12.43 -4.87
CA ILE A 21 -4.30 -12.33 -5.65
C ILE A 21 -4.66 -12.25 -7.13
N VAL A 22 -4.20 -11.20 -7.80
CA VAL A 22 -4.30 -11.05 -9.26
C VAL A 22 -2.88 -11.07 -9.83
N LEU A 23 -2.64 -11.93 -10.81
CA LEU A 23 -1.35 -12.01 -11.49
C LEU A 23 -1.48 -11.48 -12.91
N ALA A 24 -1.02 -10.24 -13.12
CA ALA A 24 -0.80 -9.73 -14.46
C ALA A 24 0.54 -10.22 -15.02
N LYS A 25 0.57 -10.61 -16.28
CA LYS A 25 1.75 -11.08 -17.00
C LYS A 25 1.97 -10.23 -18.23
N ASN A 26 3.22 -10.09 -18.65
CA ASN A 26 3.61 -9.36 -19.87
C ASN A 26 3.14 -7.90 -19.87
N ILE A 27 3.16 -7.23 -18.71
CA ILE A 27 3.00 -5.78 -18.64
C ILE A 27 4.30 -5.13 -19.16
N ASP A 28 4.16 -4.22 -20.11
CA ASP A 28 5.23 -3.37 -20.60
C ASP A 28 4.95 -1.91 -20.20
N ASN A 29 5.82 -1.36 -19.35
CA ASN A 29 5.77 0.03 -18.88
C ASN A 29 6.94 0.85 -19.43
N SER A 30 7.58 0.41 -20.51
CA SER A 30 8.73 1.12 -21.12
C SER A 30 8.33 2.41 -21.83
N MET A 31 7.06 2.50 -22.25
CA MET A 31 6.52 3.66 -22.95
C MET A 31 5.93 4.67 -21.98
N GLU A 32 5.98 5.94 -22.36
CA GLU A 32 5.32 7.00 -21.62
C GLU A 32 3.80 6.78 -21.60
N SER A 33 3.19 6.91 -20.42
CA SER A 33 1.74 6.75 -20.27
C SER A 33 0.98 7.78 -21.10
N SER A 34 -0.17 7.38 -21.64
CA SER A 34 -1.02 8.27 -22.42
C SER A 34 -1.45 9.49 -21.59
N ALA A 35 -1.73 10.60 -22.27
CA ALA A 35 -2.21 11.82 -21.62
C ALA A 35 -3.49 11.58 -20.79
N GLU A 36 -4.34 10.66 -21.23
CA GLU A 36 -5.56 10.25 -20.51
C GLU A 36 -5.24 9.52 -19.20
N ILE A 37 -4.26 8.61 -19.19
CA ILE A 37 -3.84 7.92 -17.97
C ILE A 37 -3.25 8.91 -16.97
N LYS A 38 -2.42 9.85 -17.44
CA LYS A 38 -1.85 10.90 -16.59
C LYS A 38 -2.95 11.77 -15.98
N LYS A 39 -3.88 12.25 -16.81
CA LYS A 39 -5.02 13.03 -16.35
C LYS A 39 -5.86 12.27 -15.31
N ASN A 40 -6.16 11.00 -15.54
CA ASN A 40 -6.90 10.18 -14.58
C ASN A 40 -6.13 10.00 -13.26
N LEU A 41 -4.80 9.94 -13.32
CA LEU A 41 -3.95 9.87 -12.13
C LEU A 41 -3.98 11.19 -11.35
N ASP A 42 -3.91 12.31 -12.04
CA ASP A 42 -4.00 13.65 -11.43
C ASP A 42 -5.36 13.86 -10.77
N GLU A 43 -6.46 13.54 -11.46
CA GLU A 43 -7.81 13.59 -10.89
C GLU A 43 -7.97 12.65 -9.69
N ALA A 44 -7.38 11.45 -9.73
CA ALA A 44 -7.41 10.53 -8.60
C ALA A 44 -6.62 11.08 -7.40
N ASN A 45 -5.50 11.76 -7.62
CA ASN A 45 -4.71 12.40 -6.57
C ASN A 45 -5.46 13.57 -5.94
N GLU A 46 -6.08 14.45 -6.74
CA GLU A 46 -6.92 15.55 -6.24
C GLU A 46 -8.08 15.00 -5.40
N ASN A 47 -8.77 13.96 -5.90
CA ASN A 47 -9.82 13.29 -5.15
C ASN A 47 -9.31 12.62 -3.87
N ALA A 48 -8.04 12.21 -3.79
CA ALA A 48 -7.50 11.59 -2.59
C ALA A 48 -7.41 12.57 -1.41
N GLU A 49 -7.32 13.88 -1.66
CA GLU A 49 -7.24 14.91 -0.62
C GLU A 49 -8.47 14.94 0.28
N GLN A 50 -9.64 14.54 -0.24
CA GLN A 50 -10.88 14.47 0.56
C GLN A 50 -10.78 13.50 1.75
N PHE A 51 -9.83 12.55 1.70
CA PHE A 51 -9.60 11.57 2.76
C PHE A 51 -8.53 12.02 3.78
N LEU A 52 -7.91 13.20 3.58
CA LEU A 52 -6.85 13.77 4.42
C LEU A 52 -7.41 14.83 5.38
N GLU A 53 -8.33 14.44 6.25
CA GLU A 53 -9.05 15.32 7.17
C GLU A 53 -8.22 15.75 8.41
N ALA A 54 -7.21 14.97 8.81
CA ALA A 54 -6.43 15.20 10.01
C ALA A 54 -5.23 16.13 9.74
N ALA A 55 -4.99 17.07 10.66
CA ALA A 55 -3.83 17.97 10.61
C ALA A 55 -2.49 17.22 10.59
N VAL A 56 -2.43 16.04 11.22
CA VAL A 56 -1.29 15.14 11.17
C VAL A 56 -1.57 14.01 10.19
N PHE A 57 -0.78 13.90 9.13
CA PHE A 57 -0.98 12.93 8.05
C PHE A 57 -1.20 11.50 8.55
N SER A 58 -0.44 11.08 9.57
CA SER A 58 -0.52 9.70 10.08
C SER A 58 -1.72 9.41 10.97
N GLU A 59 -2.44 10.43 11.39
CA GLU A 59 -3.65 10.32 12.19
C GLU A 59 -4.89 10.22 11.29
N ASN A 60 -4.75 10.46 9.98
CA ASN A 60 -5.83 10.25 9.02
C ASN A 60 -6.40 8.84 9.16
N PRO A 61 -7.72 8.67 9.27
CA PRO A 61 -8.35 7.36 9.50
C PRO A 61 -7.84 6.29 8.54
N VAL A 62 -7.78 6.63 7.24
CA VAL A 62 -7.29 5.76 6.17
C VAL A 62 -5.87 5.29 6.43
N VAL A 63 -4.95 6.19 6.79
CA VAL A 63 -3.53 5.89 7.03
C VAL A 63 -3.33 5.16 8.38
N SER A 64 -4.10 5.55 9.39
CA SER A 64 -3.96 5.04 10.76
C SER A 64 -4.26 3.54 10.87
N VAL A 65 -5.20 3.02 10.06
CA VAL A 65 -5.54 1.59 10.01
C VAL A 65 -4.33 0.78 9.54
N TRP A 66 -3.69 1.20 8.44
CA TRP A 66 -2.48 0.56 7.93
C TRP A 66 -1.32 0.66 8.92
N ARG A 67 -1.15 1.82 9.57
CA ARG A 67 -0.09 2.02 10.56
C ARG A 67 -0.25 1.11 11.78
N LYS A 68 -1.47 1.01 12.31
CA LYS A 68 -1.81 0.12 13.44
C LYS A 68 -1.62 -1.34 13.07
N ALA A 69 -2.05 -1.75 11.88
CA ALA A 69 -1.81 -3.10 11.37
C ALA A 69 -0.31 -3.38 11.27
N TYR A 70 0.45 -2.45 10.69
CA TYR A 70 1.89 -2.57 10.55
C TYR A 70 2.63 -2.70 11.89
N GLN A 71 2.19 -1.98 12.93
CA GLN A 71 2.74 -2.09 14.29
C GLN A 71 2.54 -3.47 14.95
N LYS A 72 1.57 -4.28 14.50
CA LYS A 72 1.34 -5.63 15.04
C LYS A 72 2.43 -6.62 14.64
N PHE A 73 3.17 -6.36 13.56
CA PHE A 73 4.27 -7.21 13.14
C PHE A 73 5.42 -7.11 14.14
N LYS A 74 5.94 -8.25 14.60
CA LYS A 74 7.14 -8.29 15.45
C LYS A 74 8.32 -7.74 14.67
N GLN A 75 8.89 -6.62 15.11
CA GLN A 75 10.17 -6.14 14.59
C GLN A 75 11.26 -7.15 14.97
N LYS A 76 11.74 -7.94 14.01
CA LYS A 76 13.01 -8.67 14.20
C LYS A 76 14.09 -7.60 14.35
N LYS A 77 14.79 -7.56 15.50
CA LYS A 77 15.95 -6.69 15.73
C LYS A 77 16.88 -6.78 14.51
N GLY A 78 16.99 -5.70 13.73
CA GLY A 78 17.90 -5.60 12.58
C GLY A 78 17.27 -5.54 11.18
N LEU A 79 15.94 -5.67 11.00
CA LEU A 79 15.29 -5.34 9.72
C LEU A 79 14.62 -3.96 9.79
N GLU A 80 15.28 -2.94 9.25
CA GLU A 80 14.62 -1.69 8.89
C GLU A 80 13.68 -1.95 7.71
N VAL A 81 12.38 -2.03 7.98
CA VAL A 81 11.39 -1.97 6.92
C VAL A 81 11.22 -0.51 6.52
N ARG A 82 11.80 -0.15 5.39
CA ARG A 82 11.63 1.18 4.80
C ARG A 82 10.24 1.27 4.18
N LEU A 83 9.29 1.87 4.90
CA LEU A 83 8.06 2.38 4.29
C LEU A 83 8.45 3.62 3.49
N LYS A 84 8.80 3.46 2.21
CA LYS A 84 8.99 4.60 1.31
C LYS A 84 7.60 5.07 0.90
N ILE A 85 7.04 6.02 1.65
CA ILE A 85 5.90 6.82 1.20
C ILE A 85 6.46 7.69 0.07
N CYS A 86 6.18 7.33 -1.18
CA CYS A 86 6.42 8.21 -2.32
C CYS A 86 5.35 9.30 -2.30
N LEU A 87 5.60 10.35 -1.53
CA LEU A 87 4.99 11.65 -1.72
C LEU A 87 6.13 12.68 -1.70
N ASN A 88 6.13 13.55 -2.71
CA ASN A 88 7.13 14.55 -3.13
C ASN A 88 8.11 13.98 -4.19
N GLU A 89 8.20 14.56 -5.39
CA GLU A 89 8.10 15.98 -5.79
C GLU A 89 7.12 16.23 -6.94
#